data_AF-A0ABD3X5K1-F1
#
_entry.id   AF-A0ABD3X5K1-F1
#
_cell.length_a   1.000
_cell.length_b   1.000
_cell.length_c   1.000
_cell.angle_alpha   90.00
_cell.angle_beta   90.00
_cell.angle_gamma   90.00
#
_symmetry.space_group_name_H-M   'P 1'
#
loop_
_entity.id
_entity.type
_entity.pdbx_description
1 polymer ?
#
loop_
_entity_poly.entity_id
_entity_poly.type
_entity_poly.pdbx_seq_one_letter_code
_entity_poly.pdbx_strand_id
1 'polypeptide(L)'
;MAEATTDSISDTTMQPAEAVPDFFYCSNCLGNMQDTAPTSCEHRFCLSCVMQWLDNMTCACYTNQLCQNHMLQDQLFHSFIESLPRHSQTVKKHLEMTIDTCQKEIQLLKDQMAFKEQYFNKEIDNLLNKLSVAQAEIMEKDQQWREAENKFENEKNQTRLLMEDLVKTQTSCKMLEIHVEFLECDNTMLKDHMESLQHIDKTCRHLEEKFTDIEQDRRVLIGEIGRTSSENQELTKQVAEYKWLSLMKYKPDVLQVNQELADAYESKERKLREKMKSLLNQIDRLKEDLYKKDRELMRSRHFSISEQ
;
A
#
# COMPACT_ATOMS: atom_id res chain seq x y z
N MET A 1 30.43 -3.51 14.62
CA MET A 1 31.89 -3.29 14.58
C MET A 1 32.52 -4.60 15.01
N ALA A 2 33.00 -5.39 14.05
CA ALA A 2 33.69 -6.65 14.30
C ALA A 2 35.10 -6.50 13.74
N GLU A 3 36.09 -6.53 14.62
CA GLU A 3 37.50 -6.47 14.27
C GLU A 3 37.91 -7.83 13.68
N ALA A 4 38.27 -7.82 12.40
CA ALA A 4 38.92 -8.95 11.75
C ALA A 4 40.43 -8.82 11.96
N THR A 5 40.97 -9.67 12.81
CA THR A 5 42.41 -9.91 12.98
C THR A 5 43.00 -10.46 11.68
N THR A 6 43.83 -9.66 11.01
CA THR A 6 44.68 -10.11 9.91
C THR A 6 45.98 -10.62 10.50
N ASP A 7 46.13 -11.94 10.57
CA ASP A 7 47.39 -12.60 10.86
C ASP A 7 48.40 -12.32 9.74
N SER A 8 49.46 -11.61 10.11
CA SER A 8 50.64 -11.36 9.32
C SER A 8 51.46 -12.64 9.17
N ILE A 9 51.30 -13.32 8.03
CA ILE A 9 52.22 -14.39 7.60
C ILE A 9 53.49 -13.70 7.07
N SER A 10 54.53 -13.72 7.88
CA SER A 10 55.89 -13.34 7.50
C SER A 10 56.42 -14.30 6.45
N ASP A 11 56.49 -13.83 5.21
CA ASP A 11 57.05 -14.50 4.05
C ASP A 11 58.57 -14.66 4.24
N THR A 12 58.98 -15.78 4.84
CA THR A 12 60.41 -16.15 4.92
C THR A 12 60.74 -16.90 3.65
N THR A 13 61.06 -16.17 2.58
CA THR A 13 61.68 -16.74 1.39
C THR A 13 63.08 -17.24 1.74
N MET A 14 63.19 -18.49 2.21
CA MET A 14 64.43 -19.24 2.08
C MET A 14 64.63 -19.51 0.60
N GLN A 15 65.60 -18.84 -0.01
CA GLN A 15 66.11 -19.28 -1.30
C GLN A 15 66.66 -20.70 -1.10
N PRO A 16 66.21 -21.71 -1.87
CA PRO A 16 66.89 -22.98 -1.89
C PRO A 16 68.25 -22.72 -2.53
N ALA A 17 69.34 -22.98 -1.79
CA ALA A 17 70.62 -23.19 -2.43
C ALA A 17 70.38 -24.28 -3.48
N GLU A 18 70.54 -23.97 -4.77
CA GLU A 18 70.38 -24.92 -5.86
C GLU A 18 71.34 -26.09 -5.58
N ALA A 19 70.79 -27.17 -5.04
CA ALA A 19 71.55 -28.37 -4.72
C ALA A 19 71.99 -28.96 -6.05
N VAL A 20 73.27 -28.76 -6.40
CA VAL A 20 73.86 -29.44 -7.54
C VAL A 20 73.78 -30.95 -7.23
N PRO A 21 73.31 -31.79 -8.16
CA PRO A 21 73.19 -33.22 -7.90
C PRO A 21 74.51 -33.86 -7.45
N ASP A 22 74.43 -34.85 -6.54
CA ASP A 22 75.59 -35.46 -5.89
C ASP A 22 76.67 -36.01 -6.86
N PHE A 23 76.27 -36.38 -8.09
CA PHE A 23 77.16 -36.90 -9.12
C PHE A 23 78.07 -35.86 -9.79
N PHE A 24 77.90 -34.57 -9.50
CA PHE A 24 78.83 -33.50 -9.92
C PHE A 24 79.96 -33.24 -8.92
N TYR A 25 79.90 -33.86 -7.74
CA TYR A 25 80.94 -33.73 -6.73
C TYR A 25 81.95 -34.85 -6.83
N CYS A 26 83.22 -34.49 -6.67
CA CYS A 26 84.30 -35.45 -6.56
C CYS A 26 84.16 -36.17 -5.22
N SER A 27 84.04 -37.49 -5.22
CA SER A 27 83.93 -38.26 -3.97
C SER A 27 85.18 -38.19 -3.09
N ASN A 28 86.30 -37.65 -3.60
CA ASN A 28 87.50 -37.39 -2.81
C ASN A 28 87.46 -36.03 -2.10
N CYS A 29 87.42 -34.93 -2.87
CA CYS A 29 87.54 -33.59 -2.31
C CYS A 29 86.19 -32.94 -1.96
N LEU A 30 85.07 -33.61 -2.29
CA LEU A 30 83.69 -33.12 -2.16
C LEU A 30 83.43 -31.78 -2.88
N GLY A 31 84.36 -31.36 -3.74
CA GLY A 31 84.22 -30.16 -4.58
C GLY A 31 83.59 -30.48 -5.94
N ASN A 32 83.05 -29.45 -6.59
CA ASN A 32 82.54 -29.55 -7.96
C ASN A 32 83.64 -30.01 -8.93
N MET A 33 83.35 -31.04 -9.71
CA MET A 33 84.29 -31.55 -10.71
C MET A 33 84.29 -30.67 -11.96
N GLN A 34 85.32 -29.83 -12.11
CA GLN A 34 85.54 -29.02 -13.32
C GLN A 34 86.24 -29.83 -14.42
N ASP A 35 87.25 -30.62 -14.03
CA ASP A 35 87.99 -31.54 -14.90
C ASP A 35 87.85 -32.95 -14.37
N THR A 36 87.15 -33.83 -15.08
CA THR A 36 86.91 -35.21 -14.66
C THR A 36 87.80 -36.21 -15.37
N ALA A 37 88.28 -37.17 -14.57
CA ALA A 37 88.86 -38.40 -15.06
C ALA A 37 87.96 -39.56 -14.60
N PRO A 38 87.28 -40.28 -15.52
CA PRO A 38 86.66 -41.53 -15.19
C PRO A 38 87.75 -42.59 -15.03
N THR A 39 87.63 -43.39 -13.99
CA THR A 39 88.49 -44.56 -13.79
C THR A 39 87.97 -45.75 -14.61
N SER A 40 88.77 -46.80 -14.73
CA SER A 40 88.36 -48.06 -15.38
C SER A 40 87.21 -48.79 -14.66
N CYS A 41 86.89 -48.40 -13.44
CA CYS A 41 85.71 -48.85 -12.69
C CYS A 41 84.57 -47.82 -12.71
N GLU A 42 84.57 -46.92 -13.70
CA GLU A 42 83.50 -45.94 -14.00
C GLU A 42 83.22 -44.88 -12.93
N HIS A 43 84.09 -44.78 -11.91
CA HIS A 43 84.00 -43.70 -10.92
C HIS A 43 84.62 -42.42 -11.48
N ARG A 44 83.97 -41.28 -11.25
CA ARG A 44 84.46 -39.96 -11.66
C ARG A 44 85.04 -39.22 -10.47
N PHE A 45 86.19 -38.61 -10.69
CA PHE A 45 86.86 -37.74 -9.73
C PHE A 45 87.44 -36.54 -10.46
N CYS A 46 87.83 -35.50 -9.71
CA CYS A 46 88.67 -34.45 -10.26
C CYS A 46 89.98 -35.04 -10.79
N LEU A 47 90.42 -34.63 -11.98
CA LEU A 47 91.68 -35.06 -12.58
C LEU A 47 92.85 -34.87 -11.60
N SER A 48 92.91 -33.72 -10.92
CA SER A 48 93.91 -33.45 -9.88
C SER A 48 93.84 -34.42 -8.70
N CYS A 49 92.64 -34.79 -8.26
CA CYS A 49 92.42 -35.75 -7.18
C CYS A 49 92.87 -37.16 -7.55
N VAL A 50 92.62 -37.61 -8.78
CA VAL A 50 93.10 -38.93 -9.25
C VAL A 50 94.60 -38.91 -9.43
N MET A 51 95.16 -37.82 -9.97
CA MET A 51 96.61 -37.70 -10.19
C MET A 51 97.40 -37.81 -8.89
N GLN A 52 96.87 -37.26 -7.78
CA GLN A 52 97.46 -37.39 -6.45
C GLN A 52 97.38 -38.82 -5.87
N TRP A 53 96.52 -39.68 -6.42
CA TRP A 53 96.27 -41.05 -5.94
C TRP A 53 96.92 -42.14 -6.78
N LEU A 54 97.37 -41.82 -7.99
CA LEU A 54 98.01 -42.78 -8.89
C LEU A 54 99.24 -43.45 -8.29
N ASP A 55 99.96 -42.75 -7.43
CA ASP A 55 101.13 -43.28 -6.74
C ASP A 55 100.78 -44.50 -5.86
N ASN A 56 99.52 -44.62 -5.42
CA ASN A 56 99.01 -45.75 -4.63
C ASN A 56 98.39 -46.88 -5.49
N MET A 57 98.46 -46.76 -6.83
CA MET A 57 98.09 -47.77 -7.85
C MET A 57 96.70 -48.43 -7.72
N THR A 58 95.80 -47.89 -6.90
CA THR A 58 94.48 -48.50 -6.61
C THR A 58 93.40 -47.43 -6.59
N CYS A 59 92.24 -47.75 -7.19
CA CYS A 59 91.08 -46.87 -7.10
C CYS A 59 90.56 -46.82 -5.67
N ALA A 60 90.01 -45.68 -5.23
CA ALA A 60 89.41 -45.51 -3.89
C ALA A 60 88.21 -46.45 -3.63
N CYS A 61 87.65 -47.09 -4.65
CA CYS A 61 86.65 -48.16 -4.51
C CYS A 61 87.27 -49.56 -4.31
N TYR A 62 88.59 -49.67 -4.16
CA TYR A 62 89.40 -50.86 -3.83
C TYR A 62 89.31 -52.08 -4.77
N THR A 63 88.72 -51.95 -5.95
CA THR A 63 88.45 -53.11 -6.83
C THR A 63 89.41 -53.29 -8.00
N ASN A 64 90.06 -52.24 -8.50
CA ASN A 64 90.91 -52.30 -9.70
C ASN A 64 92.19 -51.45 -9.57
N GLN A 65 93.27 -51.89 -10.21
CA GLN A 65 94.51 -51.10 -10.33
C GLN A 65 94.30 -49.92 -11.27
N LEU A 66 94.73 -48.73 -10.85
CA LEU A 66 94.74 -47.54 -11.70
C LEU A 66 96.04 -47.52 -12.51
N CYS A 67 95.93 -47.40 -13.83
CA CYS A 67 97.07 -47.15 -14.70
C CYS A 67 96.88 -45.79 -15.36
N GLN A 68 97.96 -45.00 -15.41
CA GLN A 68 97.92 -43.67 -16.01
C GLN A 68 97.45 -43.69 -17.47
N ASN A 69 97.75 -44.76 -18.20
CA ASN A 69 97.36 -44.96 -19.59
C ASN A 69 95.85 -45.24 -19.78
N HIS A 70 95.11 -45.48 -18.71
CA HIS A 70 93.67 -45.76 -18.74
C HIS A 70 92.81 -44.60 -18.22
N MET A 71 93.42 -43.46 -17.85
CA MET A 71 92.66 -42.25 -17.55
C MET A 71 92.47 -41.45 -18.83
N LEU A 72 91.23 -41.40 -19.30
CA LEU A 72 90.81 -40.53 -20.38
C LEU A 72 90.17 -39.29 -19.78
N GLN A 73 90.40 -38.11 -20.36
CA GLN A 73 89.63 -36.94 -19.94
C GLN A 73 88.18 -37.11 -20.40
N ASP A 74 87.20 -36.93 -19.50
CA ASP A 74 85.77 -37.06 -19.85
C ASP A 74 85.29 -35.76 -20.52
N GLN A 75 85.66 -35.60 -21.80
CA GLN A 75 85.28 -34.43 -22.61
C GLN A 75 83.77 -34.26 -22.74
N LEU A 76 83.00 -35.35 -22.68
CA LEU A 76 81.54 -35.31 -22.73
C LEU A 76 80.96 -34.72 -21.45
N PHE A 77 81.46 -35.12 -20.28
CA PHE A 77 81.06 -34.55 -19.00
C PHE A 77 81.45 -33.07 -18.88
N HIS A 78 82.63 -32.69 -19.36
CA HIS A 78 83.07 -31.30 -19.38
C HIS A 78 82.18 -30.44 -20.28
N SER A 79 81.94 -30.88 -21.52
CA SER A 79 81.03 -30.19 -22.46
C SER A 79 79.61 -30.06 -21.90
N PHE A 80 79.16 -31.08 -21.15
CA PHE A 80 77.88 -31.06 -20.46
C PHE A 80 77.84 -30.02 -19.34
N ILE A 81 78.83 -29.99 -18.45
CA ILE A 81 78.94 -28.98 -17.39
C ILE A 81 78.98 -27.56 -17.96
N GLU A 82 79.78 -27.31 -18.99
CA GLU A 82 79.86 -26.00 -19.64
C GLU A 82 78.54 -25.56 -20.28
N SER A 83 77.70 -26.51 -20.68
CA SER A 83 76.38 -26.23 -21.28
C SER A 83 75.28 -25.91 -20.25
N LEU A 84 75.44 -26.35 -18.99
CA LEU A 84 74.45 -26.19 -17.93
C LEU A 84 74.12 -24.71 -17.63
N PRO A 85 75.09 -23.78 -17.49
CA PRO A 85 74.78 -22.37 -17.25
C PRO A 85 73.92 -21.76 -18.37
N ARG A 86 74.18 -22.11 -19.63
CA ARG A 86 73.42 -21.60 -20.79
C ARG A 86 71.99 -22.14 -20.80
N HIS A 87 71.81 -23.43 -20.49
CA HIS A 87 70.49 -24.04 -20.35
C HIS A 87 69.71 -23.43 -19.18
N SER A 88 70.34 -23.29 -18.02
CA SER A 88 69.75 -22.65 -16.83
C SER A 88 69.28 -21.23 -17.14
N GLN A 89 70.10 -20.42 -17.82
CA GLN A 89 69.74 -19.05 -18.19
C GLN A 89 68.59 -18.98 -19.20
N THR A 90 68.51 -19.95 -20.12
CA THR A 90 67.40 -20.06 -21.08
C THR A 90 66.10 -20.44 -20.39
N VAL A 91 66.14 -21.43 -19.48
CA VAL A 91 64.99 -21.84 -18.66
C VAL A 91 64.52 -20.69 -17.78
N LYS A 92 65.44 -20.00 -17.10
CA LYS A 92 65.14 -18.82 -16.28
C LYS A 92 64.41 -17.74 -17.09
N LYS A 93 64.93 -17.38 -18.26
CA LYS A 93 64.29 -16.39 -19.14
C LYS A 93 62.89 -16.83 -19.58
N HIS A 94 62.70 -18.12 -19.87
CA HIS A 94 61.40 -18.66 -20.25
C HIS A 94 60.40 -18.62 -19.07
N LEU A 95 60.86 -18.94 -17.86
CA LEU A 95 60.06 -18.82 -16.64
C LEU A 95 59.69 -17.37 -16.35
N GLU A 96 60.63 -16.42 -16.46
CA GLU A 96 60.36 -14.99 -16.31
C GLU A 96 59.29 -14.50 -17.30
N MET A 97 59.40 -14.86 -18.59
CA MET A 97 58.39 -14.53 -19.59
C MET A 97 57.01 -15.13 -19.28
N THR A 98 56.99 -16.36 -18.74
CA THR A 98 55.74 -17.04 -18.36
C THR A 98 55.11 -16.34 -17.16
N ILE A 99 55.91 -15.98 -16.15
CA ILE A 99 55.47 -15.21 -14.98
C ILE A 99 54.89 -13.87 -15.41
N ASP A 100 55.58 -13.12 -16.28
CA ASP A 100 55.11 -11.84 -16.80
C ASP A 100 53.78 -11.97 -17.55
N THR A 101 53.61 -13.05 -18.31
CA THR A 101 52.37 -13.33 -19.05
C THR A 101 51.23 -13.62 -18.08
N CYS A 102 51.44 -14.50 -17.10
CA CYS A 102 50.46 -14.80 -16.06
C CYS A 102 50.09 -13.55 -15.25
N GLN A 103 51.05 -12.68 -14.92
CA GLN A 103 50.78 -11.43 -14.21
C GLN A 103 49.88 -10.48 -15.02
N LYS A 104 50.10 -10.37 -16.34
CA LYS A 104 49.25 -9.57 -17.23
C LYS A 104 47.84 -10.13 -17.32
N GLU A 105 47.69 -11.44 -17.42
CA GLU A 105 46.37 -12.11 -17.44
C GLU A 105 45.63 -11.91 -16.11
N ILE A 106 46.32 -12.05 -14.98
CA ILE A 106 45.74 -11.78 -13.65
C ILE A 106 45.28 -10.33 -13.56
N GLN A 107 46.07 -9.37 -14.05
CA GLN A 107 45.68 -7.96 -14.03
C GLN A 107 44.45 -7.70 -14.91
N LEU A 108 44.41 -8.27 -16.11
CA LEU A 108 43.25 -8.17 -17.00
C LEU A 108 41.98 -8.72 -16.33
N LEU A 109 42.07 -9.87 -15.66
CA LEU A 109 40.95 -10.45 -14.92
C LEU A 109 40.51 -9.56 -13.76
N LYS A 110 41.45 -8.96 -13.02
CA LYS A 110 41.13 -7.99 -11.96
C LYS A 110 40.39 -6.77 -12.51
N ASP A 111 40.84 -6.21 -13.62
CA ASP A 111 40.20 -5.06 -14.26
C ASP A 111 38.78 -5.41 -14.75
N GLN A 112 38.60 -6.61 -15.33
CA GLN A 112 37.28 -7.11 -15.73
C GLN A 112 36.34 -7.31 -14.54
N MET A 113 36.84 -7.82 -13.41
CA MET A 113 36.04 -7.97 -12.19
C MET A 113 35.63 -6.62 -11.62
N ALA A 114 36.57 -5.67 -11.54
CA ALA A 114 36.29 -4.31 -11.08
C ALA A 114 35.24 -3.60 -11.96
N PHE A 115 35.34 -3.75 -13.29
CA PHE A 115 34.32 -3.22 -14.21
C PHE A 115 32.94 -3.84 -13.96
N LYS A 116 32.86 -5.18 -13.80
CA LYS A 116 31.59 -5.86 -13.51
C LYS A 116 31.01 -5.43 -12.17
N GLU A 117 31.85 -5.27 -11.14
CA GLU A 117 31.43 -4.78 -9.83
C GLU A 117 30.81 -3.38 -9.93
N GLN A 118 31.46 -2.45 -10.63
CA GLN A 118 30.92 -1.11 -10.87
C GLN A 118 29.59 -1.15 -11.63
N TYR A 119 29.48 -2.01 -12.65
CA TYR A 119 28.25 -2.20 -13.41
C TYR A 119 27.10 -2.69 -12.52
N PHE A 120 27.35 -3.73 -11.71
CA PHE A 120 26.33 -4.28 -10.82
C PHE A 120 25.93 -3.29 -9.73
N ASN A 121 26.87 -2.55 -9.15
CA ASN A 121 26.56 -1.52 -8.17
C ASN A 121 25.64 -0.43 -8.76
N LYS A 122 25.92 0.03 -10.00
CA LYS A 122 25.06 0.99 -10.69
C LYS A 122 23.66 0.44 -10.97
N GLU A 123 23.55 -0.84 -11.31
CA GLU A 123 22.25 -1.49 -11.53
C GLU A 123 21.47 -1.66 -10.22
N ILE A 124 22.15 -1.99 -9.12
CA ILE A 124 21.57 -2.04 -7.77
C ILE A 124 21.02 -0.66 -7.38
N ASP A 125 21.79 0.41 -7.57
CA ASP A 125 21.34 1.79 -7.27
C ASP A 125 20.10 2.17 -8.10
N ASN A 126 20.06 1.78 -9.38
CA ASN A 126 18.90 1.99 -10.26
C ASN A 126 17.66 1.25 -9.74
N LEU A 127 17.82 -0.01 -9.33
CA LEU A 127 16.72 -0.80 -8.76
C LEU A 127 16.24 -0.24 -7.42
N LEU A 128 17.15 0.23 -6.55
CA LEU A 128 16.79 0.88 -5.29
C LEU A 128 16.01 2.18 -5.52
N ASN A 129 16.40 2.98 -6.50
CA ASN A 129 15.66 4.19 -6.88
C ASN A 129 14.24 3.85 -7.40
N LYS A 130 14.11 2.83 -8.26
CA LYS A 130 12.79 2.37 -8.75
C LYS A 130 11.91 1.87 -7.60
N LEU A 131 12.48 1.13 -6.65
CA LEU A 131 11.77 0.65 -5.47
C LEU A 131 11.29 1.82 -4.60
N SER A 132 12.11 2.84 -4.40
CA SER A 132 11.74 4.04 -3.63
C SER A 132 10.57 4.80 -4.27
N VAL A 133 10.56 4.95 -5.61
CA VAL A 133 9.44 5.57 -6.33
C VAL A 133 8.15 4.75 -6.16
N ALA A 134 8.22 3.43 -6.37
CA ALA A 134 7.07 2.55 -6.21
C ALA A 134 6.51 2.57 -4.77
N GLN A 135 7.37 2.66 -3.75
CA GLN A 135 6.94 2.81 -2.36
C GLN A 135 6.18 4.12 -2.13
N ALA A 136 6.64 5.23 -2.71
CA ALA A 136 5.93 6.51 -2.62
C ALA A 136 4.55 6.46 -3.29
N GLU A 137 4.45 5.84 -4.48
CA GLU A 137 3.18 5.65 -5.18
C GLU A 137 2.19 4.80 -4.36
N ILE A 138 2.66 3.73 -3.71
CA ILE A 138 1.82 2.90 -2.84
C ILE A 138 1.32 3.72 -1.64
N MET A 139 2.17 4.52 -1.02
CA MET A 139 1.77 5.38 0.11
C MET A 139 0.74 6.43 -0.29
N GLU A 140 0.88 7.04 -1.47
CA GLU A 140 -0.09 7.98 -2.01
C GLU A 140 -1.44 7.30 -2.26
N LYS A 141 -1.43 6.10 -2.86
CA LYS A 141 -2.65 5.31 -3.12
C LYS A 141 -3.35 4.87 -1.84
N ASP A 142 -2.59 4.46 -0.83
CA ASP A 142 -3.10 4.11 0.49
C ASP A 142 -3.73 5.31 1.20
N GLN A 143 -3.15 6.51 1.07
CA GLN A 143 -3.77 7.74 1.55
C GLN A 143 -5.09 8.06 0.82
N GLN A 144 -5.09 8.00 -0.52
CA GLN A 144 -6.30 8.21 -1.32
C GLN A 144 -7.42 7.24 -0.94
N TRP A 145 -7.08 5.97 -0.68
CA TRP A 145 -8.05 4.96 -0.25
C TRP A 145 -8.65 5.27 1.13
N ARG A 146 -7.81 5.67 2.11
CA ARG A 146 -8.30 6.11 3.43
C ARG A 146 -9.21 7.33 3.36
N GLU A 147 -8.88 8.31 2.52
CA GLU A 147 -9.72 9.49 2.31
C GLU A 147 -11.08 9.12 1.71
N ALA A 148 -11.09 8.20 0.72
CA ALA A 148 -12.31 7.68 0.13
C ALA A 148 -13.16 6.88 1.14
N GLU A 149 -12.54 6.05 1.98
CA GLU A 149 -13.22 5.27 3.02
C GLU A 149 -13.87 6.19 4.06
N ASN A 150 -13.15 7.21 4.53
CA ASN A 150 -13.70 8.22 5.44
C ASN A 150 -14.88 8.97 4.83
N LYS A 151 -14.79 9.34 3.54
CA LYS A 151 -15.90 9.99 2.83
C LYS A 151 -17.13 9.07 2.75
N PHE A 152 -16.92 7.80 2.41
CA PHE A 152 -18.01 6.81 2.36
C PHE A 152 -18.68 6.62 3.72
N GLU A 153 -17.92 6.52 4.81
CA GLU A 153 -18.49 6.35 6.15
C GLU A 153 -19.27 7.60 6.59
N ASN A 154 -18.81 8.81 6.21
CA ASN A 154 -19.56 10.04 6.43
C ASN A 154 -20.89 10.06 5.66
N GLU A 155 -20.90 9.69 4.37
CA GLU A 155 -22.12 9.62 3.56
C GLU A 155 -23.10 8.56 4.07
N LYS A 156 -22.58 7.42 4.55
CA LYS A 156 -23.37 6.37 5.20
C LYS A 156 -24.01 6.85 6.50
N ASN A 157 -23.26 7.58 7.33
CA ASN A 157 -23.79 8.19 8.55
C ASN A 157 -24.87 9.23 8.25
N GLN A 158 -24.67 10.07 7.23
CA GLN A 158 -25.68 11.04 6.78
C GLN A 158 -26.95 10.34 6.28
N THR A 159 -26.80 9.25 5.51
CA THR A 159 -27.93 8.45 5.03
C THR A 159 -28.71 7.83 6.20
N ARG A 160 -28.02 7.35 7.24
CA ARG A 160 -28.67 6.83 8.45
C ARG A 160 -29.50 7.91 9.15
N LEU A 161 -28.95 9.12 9.33
CA LEU A 161 -29.68 10.24 9.94
C LEU A 161 -30.94 10.61 9.14
N LEU A 162 -30.84 10.63 7.82
CA LEU A 162 -32.00 10.87 6.94
C LEU A 162 -33.06 9.78 7.07
N MET A 163 -32.67 8.51 7.21
CA MET A 163 -33.60 7.41 7.45
C MET A 163 -34.31 7.54 8.80
N GLU A 164 -33.59 7.92 9.86
CA GLU A 164 -34.19 8.15 11.18
C GLU A 164 -35.23 9.28 11.13
N ASP A 165 -34.93 10.37 10.43
CA ASP A 165 -35.87 11.48 10.27
C ASP A 165 -37.09 11.09 9.42
N LEU A 166 -36.90 10.28 8.36
CA LEU A 166 -38.02 9.74 7.58
C LEU A 166 -38.97 8.89 8.44
N VAL A 167 -38.43 8.04 9.31
CA VAL A 167 -39.24 7.22 10.23
C VAL A 167 -40.02 8.09 11.22
N LYS A 168 -39.41 9.15 11.76
CA LYS A 168 -40.10 10.12 12.63
C LYS A 168 -41.25 10.79 11.88
N THR A 169 -40.99 11.28 10.68
CA THR A 169 -42.01 11.90 9.82
C THR A 169 -43.16 10.93 9.52
N GLN A 170 -42.85 9.68 9.16
CA GLN A 170 -43.87 8.67 8.91
C GLN A 170 -44.72 8.38 10.16
N THR A 171 -44.09 8.37 11.34
CA THR A 171 -44.78 8.19 12.62
C THR A 171 -45.72 9.36 12.90
N SER A 172 -45.27 10.60 12.64
CA SER A 172 -46.11 11.79 12.76
C SER A 172 -47.30 11.75 11.79
N CYS A 173 -47.11 11.30 10.54
CA CYS A 173 -48.21 11.13 9.59
C CYS A 173 -49.24 10.11 10.09
N LYS A 174 -48.82 8.96 10.62
CA LYS A 174 -49.74 7.97 11.20
C LYS A 174 -50.51 8.52 12.41
N MET A 175 -49.86 9.34 13.24
CA MET A 175 -50.55 10.01 14.35
C MET A 175 -51.62 10.98 13.85
N LEU A 176 -51.34 11.70 12.76
CA LEU A 176 -52.33 12.57 12.11
C LEU A 176 -53.52 11.76 11.58
N GLU A 177 -53.28 10.63 10.89
CA GLU A 177 -54.33 9.73 10.42
C GLU A 177 -55.26 9.29 11.57
N ILE A 178 -54.69 8.86 12.70
CA ILE A 178 -55.45 8.46 13.90
C ILE A 178 -56.30 9.62 14.44
N HIS A 179 -55.75 10.85 14.49
CA HIS A 179 -56.51 12.01 14.95
C HIS A 179 -57.64 12.38 13.98
N VAL A 180 -57.43 12.24 12.67
CA VAL A 180 -58.48 12.45 11.67
C VAL A 180 -59.59 11.42 11.84
N GLU A 181 -59.26 10.14 11.96
CA GLU A 181 -60.25 9.07 12.23
C GLU A 181 -61.04 9.34 13.52
N PHE A 182 -60.39 9.85 14.57
CA PHE A 182 -61.05 10.23 15.81
C PHE A 182 -62.03 11.41 15.63
N LEU A 183 -61.71 12.39 14.78
CA LEU A 183 -62.59 13.52 14.44
C LEU A 183 -63.83 13.11 13.63
N GLU A 184 -63.81 11.92 13.03
CA GLU A 184 -64.91 11.33 12.25
C GLU A 184 -65.89 10.52 13.12
N CYS A 185 -65.55 10.25 14.39
CA CYS A 185 -66.42 9.51 15.30
C CYS A 185 -67.57 10.38 15.85
N ASP A 186 -68.81 9.89 15.76
CA ASP A 186 -70.03 10.65 16.12
C ASP A 186 -70.20 10.94 17.64
N ASN A 187 -69.37 10.36 18.51
CA ASN A 187 -69.51 10.38 19.98
C ASN A 187 -68.47 11.23 20.74
N THR A 188 -67.67 12.02 20.04
CA THR A 188 -66.60 12.85 20.62
C THR A 188 -67.12 14.25 20.98
N MET A 189 -66.62 14.83 22.08
CA MET A 189 -67.04 16.18 22.46
C MET A 189 -66.33 17.24 21.61
N LEU A 190 -66.98 18.40 21.41
CA LEU A 190 -66.41 19.54 20.66
C LEU A 190 -65.01 19.95 21.17
N LYS A 191 -64.76 19.77 22.47
CA LYS A 191 -63.46 20.04 23.10
C LYS A 191 -62.38 19.08 22.61
N ASP A 192 -62.68 17.78 22.52
CA ASP A 192 -61.74 16.75 22.05
C ASP A 192 -61.42 16.96 20.56
N HIS A 193 -62.41 17.46 19.80
CA HIS A 193 -62.21 17.89 18.41
C HIS A 193 -61.29 19.10 18.29
N MET A 194 -61.43 20.11 19.14
CA MET A 194 -60.55 21.28 19.14
C MET A 194 -59.12 20.93 19.55
N GLU A 195 -58.93 20.07 20.56
CA GLU A 195 -57.60 19.62 20.98
C GLU A 195 -56.93 18.78 19.88
N SER A 196 -57.67 17.91 19.20
CA SER A 196 -57.17 17.14 18.05
C SER A 196 -56.80 18.04 16.87
N LEU A 197 -57.61 19.06 16.55
CA LEU A 197 -57.30 20.03 15.49
C LEU A 197 -56.05 20.87 15.80
N GLN A 198 -55.85 21.27 17.06
CA GLN A 198 -54.62 21.96 17.48
C GLN A 198 -53.39 21.06 17.36
N HIS A 199 -53.53 19.78 17.68
CA HIS A 199 -52.44 18.82 17.51
C HIS A 199 -52.12 18.59 16.03
N ILE A 200 -53.14 18.48 15.19
CA ILE A 200 -52.99 18.36 13.73
C ILE A 200 -52.24 19.57 13.18
N ASP A 201 -52.71 20.79 13.47
CA ASP A 201 -52.11 22.03 13.00
C ASP A 201 -50.64 22.17 13.45
N LYS A 202 -50.33 21.80 14.70
CA LYS A 202 -48.96 21.81 15.21
C LYS A 202 -48.07 20.81 14.48
N THR A 203 -48.57 19.61 14.21
CA THR A 203 -47.82 18.59 13.47
C THR A 203 -47.64 18.98 12.01
N CYS A 204 -48.65 19.56 11.36
CA CYS A 204 -48.55 20.08 9.99
C CYS A 204 -47.48 21.17 9.87
N ARG A 205 -47.46 22.16 10.77
CA ARG A 205 -46.41 23.20 10.78
C ARG A 205 -45.00 22.62 10.96
N HIS A 206 -44.86 21.64 11.85
CA HIS A 206 -43.57 20.97 12.03
C HIS A 206 -43.11 20.22 10.78
N LEU A 207 -44.04 19.60 10.05
CA LEU A 207 -43.74 18.92 8.79
C LEU A 207 -43.37 19.91 7.68
N GLU A 208 -44.05 21.04 7.58
CA GLU A 208 -43.74 22.10 6.60
C GLU A 208 -42.33 22.68 6.81
N GLU A 209 -41.93 22.94 8.06
CA GLU A 209 -40.57 23.36 8.41
C GLU A 209 -39.55 22.30 7.95
N LYS A 210 -39.79 21.03 8.30
CA LYS A 210 -38.93 19.90 7.90
C LYS A 210 -38.82 19.75 6.37
N PHE A 211 -39.92 19.92 5.63
CA PHE A 211 -39.89 19.86 4.16
C PHE A 211 -39.10 21.02 3.55
N THR A 212 -39.19 22.21 4.16
CA THR A 212 -38.43 23.38 3.72
C THR A 212 -36.93 23.15 3.90
N ASP A 213 -36.52 22.58 5.03
CA ASP A 213 -35.12 22.22 5.30
C ASP A 213 -34.60 21.17 4.29
N ILE A 214 -35.39 20.13 4.01
CA ILE A 214 -35.04 19.09 3.03
C ILE A 214 -34.90 19.69 1.61
N GLU A 215 -35.79 20.62 1.23
CA GLU A 215 -35.74 21.27 -0.08
C GLU A 215 -34.53 22.22 -0.21
N GLN A 216 -34.14 22.87 0.89
CA GLN A 216 -32.91 23.67 0.97
C GLN A 216 -31.67 22.79 0.80
N ASP A 217 -31.58 21.68 1.54
CA ASP A 217 -30.48 20.72 1.45
C ASP A 217 -30.35 20.13 0.04
N ARG A 218 -31.49 19.83 -0.62
CA ARG A 218 -31.52 19.38 -2.02
C ARG A 218 -30.91 20.40 -2.97
N ARG A 219 -31.18 21.70 -2.79
CA ARG A 219 -30.61 22.76 -3.65
C ARG A 219 -29.09 22.86 -3.46
N VAL A 220 -28.61 22.72 -2.23
CA VAL A 220 -27.17 22.69 -1.93
C VAL A 220 -26.53 21.48 -2.61
N LEU A 221 -27.10 20.29 -2.44
CA LEU A 221 -26.59 19.06 -3.04
C LEU A 221 -26.52 19.15 -4.57
N ILE A 222 -27.58 19.64 -5.23
CA ILE A 222 -27.61 19.83 -6.69
C ILE A 222 -26.55 20.86 -7.13
N GLY A 223 -26.35 21.93 -6.36
CA GLY A 223 -25.35 22.95 -6.63
C GLY A 223 -23.90 22.45 -6.48
N GLU A 224 -23.66 21.48 -5.62
CA GLU A 224 -22.35 20.84 -5.41
C GLU A 224 -22.06 19.76 -6.46
N ILE A 225 -23.06 18.98 -6.87
CA ILE A 225 -22.96 17.99 -7.95
C ILE A 225 -22.61 18.63 -9.29
N GLY A 226 -23.08 19.85 -9.55
CA GLY A 226 -22.71 20.62 -10.74
C GLY A 226 -21.22 21.00 -10.82
N ARG A 227 -20.43 20.82 -9.75
CA ARG A 227 -19.02 21.23 -9.67
C ARG A 227 -18.00 20.08 -9.73
N THR A 228 -18.43 18.81 -9.73
CA THR A 228 -17.52 17.65 -9.82
C THR A 228 -17.40 17.11 -11.25
N SER A 229 -16.34 16.33 -11.55
CA SER A 229 -15.95 15.92 -12.91
C SER A 229 -17.02 15.07 -13.63
N SER A 230 -16.98 15.08 -14.97
CA SER A 230 -18.03 14.57 -15.86
C SER A 230 -18.42 13.09 -15.65
N GLU A 231 -17.54 12.25 -15.12
CA GLU A 231 -17.83 10.83 -14.87
C GLU A 231 -18.61 10.59 -13.57
N ASN A 232 -18.49 11.48 -12.57
CA ASN A 232 -19.22 11.37 -11.29
C ASN A 232 -20.61 12.03 -11.35
N GLN A 233 -20.81 12.94 -12.30
CA GLN A 233 -22.07 13.64 -12.52
C GLN A 233 -23.21 12.69 -12.91
N GLU A 234 -22.94 11.67 -13.71
CA GLU A 234 -24.00 10.77 -14.23
C GLU A 234 -24.55 9.83 -13.13
N LEU A 235 -23.67 9.22 -12.32
CA LEU A 235 -24.08 8.37 -11.20
C LEU A 235 -24.80 9.15 -10.10
N THR A 236 -24.34 10.36 -9.79
CA THR A 236 -24.95 11.18 -8.75
C THR A 236 -26.28 11.78 -9.22
N LYS A 237 -26.39 12.11 -10.52
CA LYS A 237 -27.64 12.51 -11.15
C LYS A 237 -28.66 11.36 -11.13
N GLN A 238 -28.26 10.14 -11.49
CA GLN A 238 -29.15 8.97 -11.46
C GLN A 238 -29.65 8.65 -10.05
N VAL A 239 -28.80 8.75 -9.01
CA VAL A 239 -29.22 8.53 -7.62
C VAL A 239 -30.15 9.64 -7.12
N ALA A 240 -29.88 10.90 -7.47
CA ALA A 240 -30.76 12.03 -7.14
C ALA A 240 -32.11 11.94 -7.86
N GLU A 241 -32.10 11.51 -9.12
CA GLU A 241 -33.30 11.33 -9.96
C GLU A 241 -34.15 10.16 -9.47
N TYR A 242 -33.54 9.06 -9.02
CA TYR A 242 -34.24 7.91 -8.43
C TYR A 242 -34.87 8.24 -7.07
N LYS A 243 -34.16 8.98 -6.19
CA LYS A 243 -34.71 9.50 -4.93
C LYS A 243 -35.87 10.47 -5.19
N TRP A 244 -35.74 11.35 -6.18
CA TRP A 244 -36.79 12.32 -6.53
C TRP A 244 -38.01 11.66 -7.17
N LEU A 245 -37.83 10.70 -8.08
CA LEU A 245 -38.92 9.91 -8.67
C LEU A 245 -39.65 9.08 -7.61
N SER A 246 -38.94 8.54 -6.61
CA SER A 246 -39.56 7.82 -5.50
C SER A 246 -40.40 8.73 -4.60
N LEU A 247 -39.96 9.98 -4.34
CA LEU A 247 -40.73 10.99 -3.60
C LEU A 247 -41.91 11.54 -4.41
N MET A 248 -41.72 11.78 -5.71
CA MET A 248 -42.77 12.27 -6.62
C MET A 248 -43.82 11.20 -6.94
N LYS A 249 -43.53 9.92 -6.73
CA LYS A 249 -44.55 8.86 -6.82
C LYS A 249 -45.68 9.03 -5.79
N TYR A 250 -45.37 9.55 -4.61
CA TYR A 250 -46.35 9.74 -3.53
C TYR A 250 -46.90 11.17 -3.45
N LYS A 251 -46.31 12.13 -4.15
CA LYS A 251 -46.74 13.54 -4.14
C LYS A 251 -48.15 13.76 -4.75
N PRO A 252 -48.54 13.11 -5.87
CA PRO A 252 -49.90 13.21 -6.41
C PRO A 252 -50.93 12.67 -5.43
N ASP A 253 -50.64 11.54 -4.78
CA ASP A 253 -51.55 10.91 -3.81
C ASP A 253 -51.73 11.81 -2.58
N VAL A 254 -50.65 12.42 -2.06
CA VAL A 254 -50.73 13.36 -0.93
C VAL A 254 -51.46 14.66 -1.31
N LEU A 255 -51.24 15.20 -2.52
CA LEU A 255 -51.95 16.39 -2.99
C LEU A 255 -53.44 16.10 -3.23
N GLN A 256 -53.77 14.92 -3.76
CA GLN A 256 -55.15 14.50 -3.96
C GLN A 256 -55.86 14.30 -2.61
N VAL A 257 -55.23 13.60 -1.66
CA VAL A 257 -55.79 13.44 -0.31
C VAL A 257 -56.00 14.80 0.37
N ASN A 258 -55.05 15.73 0.26
CA ASN A 258 -55.21 17.08 0.80
C ASN A 258 -56.35 17.86 0.14
N GLN A 259 -56.55 17.71 -1.17
CA GLN A 259 -57.66 18.35 -1.89
C GLN A 259 -59.01 17.74 -1.47
N GLU A 260 -59.11 16.42 -1.37
CA GLU A 260 -60.30 15.72 -0.89
C GLU A 260 -60.63 16.11 0.56
N LEU A 261 -59.61 16.31 1.40
CA LEU A 261 -59.75 16.83 2.76
C LEU A 261 -60.32 18.25 2.76
N ALA A 262 -59.76 19.14 1.94
CA ALA A 262 -60.21 20.54 1.84
C ALA A 262 -61.68 20.61 1.39
N ASP A 263 -62.07 19.83 0.39
CA ASP A 263 -63.45 19.76 -0.10
C ASP A 263 -64.41 19.20 0.96
N ALA A 264 -63.97 18.21 1.75
CA ALA A 264 -64.74 17.66 2.86
C ALA A 264 -64.93 18.68 3.99
N TYR A 265 -63.89 19.46 4.33
CA TYR A 265 -63.96 20.55 5.30
C TYR A 265 -64.94 21.64 4.86
N GLU A 266 -64.86 22.12 3.61
CA GLU A 266 -65.79 23.12 3.08
C GLU A 266 -67.25 22.62 3.10
N SER A 267 -67.47 21.35 2.77
CA SER A 267 -68.79 20.72 2.83
C SER A 267 -69.34 20.66 4.26
N LYS A 268 -68.51 20.29 5.24
CA LYS A 268 -68.90 20.23 6.66
C LYS A 268 -69.16 21.63 7.23
N GLU A 269 -68.33 22.61 6.87
CA GLU A 269 -68.52 24.00 7.26
C GLU A 269 -69.84 24.58 6.71
N ARG A 270 -70.16 24.28 5.45
CA ARG A 270 -71.43 24.70 4.83
C ARG A 270 -72.65 24.14 5.58
N LYS A 271 -72.64 22.85 5.92
CA LYS A 271 -73.71 22.21 6.70
C LYS A 271 -73.84 22.83 8.10
N LEU A 272 -72.73 23.16 8.75
CA LEU A 272 -72.74 23.83 10.05
C LEU A 272 -73.33 25.24 9.96
N ARG A 273 -72.95 26.03 8.93
CA ARG A 273 -73.50 27.36 8.68
C ARG A 273 -75.01 27.32 8.42
N GLU A 274 -75.49 26.34 7.65
CA GLU A 274 -76.93 26.12 7.41
C GLU A 274 -77.69 25.76 8.69
N LYS A 275 -77.12 24.85 9.50
CA LYS A 275 -77.71 24.47 10.80
C LYS A 275 -77.76 25.66 11.76
N MET A 276 -76.69 26.46 11.82
CA MET A 276 -76.63 27.68 12.63
C MET A 276 -77.68 28.71 12.18
N LYS A 277 -77.85 28.91 10.86
CA LYS A 277 -78.91 29.77 10.31
C LYS A 277 -80.31 29.27 10.68
N SER A 278 -80.54 27.96 10.62
CA SER A 278 -81.81 27.34 11.03
C SER A 278 -82.12 27.58 12.51
N LEU A 279 -81.12 27.42 13.39
CA LEU A 279 -81.25 27.67 14.83
C LEU A 279 -81.52 29.15 15.14
N LEU A 280 -80.84 30.08 14.46
CA LEU A 280 -81.11 31.52 14.61
C LEU A 280 -82.56 31.85 14.22
N ASN A 281 -83.06 31.29 13.12
CA ASN A 281 -84.47 31.45 12.72
C ASN A 281 -85.46 30.83 13.73
N GLN A 282 -85.07 29.77 14.45
CA GLN A 282 -85.91 29.22 15.54
C GLN A 282 -85.91 30.15 16.75
N ILE A 283 -84.75 30.71 17.11
CA ILE A 283 -84.63 31.69 18.21
C ILE A 283 -85.50 32.91 17.94
N ASP A 284 -85.48 33.46 16.72
CA ASP A 284 -86.28 34.64 16.39
C ASP A 284 -87.79 34.35 16.44
N ARG A 285 -88.22 33.15 15.99
CA ARG A 285 -89.62 32.70 16.17
C ARG A 285 -90.01 32.59 17.65
N LEU A 286 -89.15 31.99 18.48
CA LEU A 286 -89.40 31.88 19.91
C LEU A 286 -89.46 33.26 20.60
N LYS A 287 -88.62 34.21 20.19
CA LYS A 287 -88.70 35.60 20.67
C LYS A 287 -90.03 36.23 20.30
N GLU A 288 -90.48 36.06 19.06
CA GLU A 288 -91.76 36.60 18.60
C GLU A 288 -92.96 36.01 19.36
N ASP A 289 -92.93 34.70 19.61
CA ASP A 289 -93.92 34.01 20.44
C ASP A 289 -93.91 34.50 21.89
N LEU A 290 -92.72 34.73 22.47
CA LEU A 290 -92.57 35.32 23.82
C LEU A 290 -93.15 36.74 23.87
N TYR A 291 -92.83 37.60 22.89
CA TYR A 291 -93.40 38.94 22.80
C TYR A 291 -94.92 38.93 22.61
N LYS A 292 -95.45 37.92 21.92
CA LYS A 292 -96.90 37.75 21.77
C LYS A 292 -97.55 37.36 23.09
N LYS A 293 -96.98 36.37 23.81
CA LYS A 293 -97.46 35.97 25.14
C LYS A 293 -97.38 37.10 26.17
N ASP A 294 -96.31 37.89 26.16
CA ASP A 294 -96.16 39.02 27.07
C ASP A 294 -97.24 40.09 26.82
N ARG A 295 -97.53 40.40 25.54
CA ARG A 295 -98.66 41.28 25.17
C ARG A 295 -100.02 40.73 25.61
N GLU A 296 -100.25 39.43 25.49
CA GLU A 296 -101.47 38.77 25.97
C GLU A 296 -101.59 38.85 27.50
N LEU A 297 -100.50 38.61 28.24
CA LEU A 297 -100.47 38.74 29.71
C LEU A 297 -100.74 40.17 30.17
N MET A 298 -100.16 41.17 29.50
CA MET A 298 -100.40 42.58 29.81
C MET A 298 -101.86 42.98 29.55
N ARG A 299 -102.49 42.46 28.48
CA ARG A 299 -103.93 42.64 28.24
C ARG A 299 -104.76 42.01 29.35
N SER A 300 -104.48 40.76 29.72
CA SER A 300 -105.22 40.08 30.80
C SER A 300 -105.11 40.80 32.15
N ARG A 301 -103.93 41.37 32.48
CA ARG A 301 -103.76 42.20 33.68
C ARG A 301 -104.60 43.47 33.66
N HIS A 302 -104.76 44.13 32.52
CA HIS A 302 -105.63 45.30 32.40
C HIS A 302 -107.12 44.96 32.55
N PHE A 303 -107.55 43.78 32.09
CA PHE A 303 -108.92 43.30 32.33
C PHE A 303 -109.18 42.99 33.80
N SER A 304 -108.22 42.40 34.53
CA SER A 304 -108.40 42.11 35.95
C SER A 304 -108.41 43.35 36.86
N ILE A 305 -107.82 44.47 36.43
CA ILE A 305 -107.83 45.74 37.17
C ILE A 305 -109.10 46.57 36.88
N SER A 306 -109.81 46.29 35.79
CA SER A 306 -111.06 47.00 35.44
C SER A 306 -112.33 46.37 36.03
N GLU A 307 -112.22 45.20 36.68
CA GLU A 307 -113.29 44.52 37.41
C GLU A 307 -113.20 44.66 38.95
N GLN A 308 -112.27 45.49 39.45
CA GLN A 308 -112.19 45.92 40.86
C GLN A 308 -112.52 47.41 40.97
#